data_AF-A0A5P3XJU0-F1
#
_entry.id   AF-A0A5P3XJU0-F1
#
_cell.length_a   1.000
_cell.length_b   1.000
_cell.length_c   1.000
_cell.angle_alpha   90.00
_cell.angle_beta   90.00
_cell.angle_gamma   90.00
#
_symmetry.space_group_name_H-M   'P 1'
#
loop_
_entity.id
_entity.type
_entity.pdbx_description
1 polymer ?
#
loop_
_entity_poly.entity_id
_entity_poly.type
_entity_poly.pdbx_seq_one_letter_code
_entity_poly.pdbx_strand_id
1 'polypeptide(L)'
;MKNYSFNTREELVEFLDNHNFKYYIPRVSEYMSAIKDELKHYCVELSDSNEVESCFIITITGGRELKESFFDISKVNEFKDKAYNREYREKQYKEGIEKGYF
;
A
#
# COMPACT_ATOMS: atom_id res chain seq x y z
N MET A 1 -9.12 -14.15 -8.37
CA MET A 1 -8.15 -13.23 -7.75
C MET A 1 -7.19 -12.70 -8.81
N LYS A 2 -6.92 -11.40 -8.83
CA LYS A 2 -6.00 -10.75 -9.79
C LYS A 2 -4.84 -10.12 -9.03
N ASN A 3 -3.61 -10.36 -9.50
CA ASN A 3 -2.40 -9.86 -8.86
C ASN A 3 -1.70 -8.87 -9.78
N TYR A 4 -1.34 -7.71 -9.23
CA TYR A 4 -0.63 -6.65 -9.94
C TYR A 4 0.68 -6.37 -9.23
N SER A 5 1.76 -6.25 -9.99
CA SER A 5 3.09 -5.93 -9.49
C SER A 5 3.65 -4.68 -10.15
N PHE A 6 4.26 -3.81 -9.36
CA PHE A 6 4.83 -2.54 -9.82
C PHE A 6 6.27 -2.41 -9.37
N ASN A 7 7.11 -1.78 -10.20
CA ASN A 7 8.52 -1.58 -9.90
C ASN A 7 8.76 -0.23 -9.25
N THR A 8 7.92 0.75 -9.55
CA THR A 8 8.00 2.10 -8.97
C THR A 8 6.82 2.38 -8.06
N ARG A 9 7.03 3.32 -7.16
CA ARG A 9 5.97 3.81 -6.27
C ARG A 9 4.89 4.51 -7.09
N GLU A 10 5.31 5.29 -8.08
CA GLU A 10 4.45 6.11 -8.92
C GLU A 10 3.45 5.24 -9.69
N GLU A 11 3.91 4.11 -10.26
CA GLU A 11 3.06 3.11 -10.92
C GLU A 11 1.99 2.54 -9.97
N LEU A 12 2.38 2.19 -8.74
CA LEU A 12 1.44 1.69 -7.74
C LEU A 12 0.43 2.76 -7.33
N VAL A 13 0.89 3.99 -7.09
CA VAL A 13 0.03 5.12 -6.68
C VAL A 13 -0.98 5.44 -7.78
N GLU A 14 -0.55 5.51 -9.03
CA GLU A 14 -1.43 5.72 -10.19
C GLU A 14 -2.46 4.59 -10.32
N PHE A 15 -2.03 3.33 -10.14
CA PHE A 15 -2.96 2.21 -10.12
C PHE A 15 -4.02 2.35 -9.03
N LEU A 16 -3.60 2.68 -7.80
CA LEU A 16 -4.51 2.85 -6.67
C LEU A 16 -5.47 4.03 -6.90
N ASP A 17 -5.01 5.14 -7.47
CA ASP A 17 -5.87 6.30 -7.76
C ASP A 17 -6.90 5.97 -8.86
N ASN A 18 -6.44 5.40 -9.97
CA ASN A 18 -7.29 5.01 -11.10
C ASN A 18 -8.38 3.99 -10.75
N HIS A 19 -8.14 3.17 -9.72
CA HIS A 19 -9.10 2.17 -9.24
C HIS A 19 -9.89 2.63 -8.00
N ASN A 20 -9.88 3.93 -7.67
CA ASN A 20 -10.56 4.54 -6.51
C ASN A 20 -10.08 4.00 -5.14
N PHE A 21 -8.87 3.47 -5.08
CA PHE A 21 -8.20 2.96 -3.88
C PHE A 21 -7.25 3.98 -3.25
N LYS A 22 -7.44 5.27 -3.55
CA LYS A 22 -6.64 6.40 -3.04
C LYS A 22 -6.42 6.42 -1.52
N TYR A 23 -7.31 5.78 -0.76
CA TYR A 23 -7.21 5.67 0.69
C TYR A 23 -6.05 4.79 1.20
N TYR A 24 -5.43 3.97 0.34
CA TYR A 24 -4.26 3.15 0.69
C TYR A 24 -2.94 3.83 0.34
N ILE A 25 -2.95 4.86 -0.52
CA ILE A 25 -1.76 5.61 -0.94
C ILE A 25 -0.93 6.13 0.26
N PRO A 26 -1.53 6.72 1.32
CA PRO A 26 -0.72 7.22 2.44
C PRO A 26 0.05 6.11 3.16
N ARG A 27 -0.48 4.88 3.18
CA ARG A 27 0.17 3.73 3.82
C ARG A 27 1.36 3.21 3.01
N VAL A 28 1.30 3.32 1.69
CA VAL A 28 2.45 3.06 0.81
C VAL A 28 3.60 3.97 1.24
N SER A 29 3.32 5.26 1.42
CA SER A 29 4.33 6.24 1.86
C SER A 29 4.87 5.95 3.28
N GLU A 30 4.00 5.63 4.24
CA GLU A 30 4.41 5.24 5.59
C GLU A 30 5.36 4.03 5.58
N TYR A 31 4.99 2.96 4.88
CA TYR A 31 5.79 1.73 4.83
C TYR A 31 7.08 1.93 4.05
N MET A 32 7.05 2.68 2.94
CA MET A 32 8.26 3.01 2.20
C MET A 32 9.28 3.80 3.02
N SER A 33 8.81 4.76 3.82
CA SER A 33 9.69 5.52 4.71
C SER A 33 10.35 4.64 5.77
N ALA A 34 9.74 3.49 6.07
CA ALA A 34 10.25 2.50 7.03
C ALA A 34 11.15 1.43 6.38
N ILE A 35 11.11 1.27 5.06
CA ILE A 35 11.95 0.30 4.34
C ILE A 35 13.40 0.80 4.33
N LYS A 36 14.27 0.07 5.04
CA LYS A 36 15.72 0.34 5.11
C LYS A 36 16.53 -0.48 4.11
N ASP A 37 15.86 -1.32 3.33
CA ASP A 37 16.43 -2.36 2.48
C ASP A 37 16.16 -2.08 0.98
N GLU A 38 16.73 -2.91 0.10
CA GLU A 38 16.51 -2.80 -1.35
C GLU A 38 15.08 -3.20 -1.70
N LEU A 39 14.29 -2.24 -2.18
CA LEU A 39 12.95 -2.47 -2.70
C LEU A 39 13.03 -3.31 -3.98
N LYS A 40 12.21 -4.37 -4.06
CA LYS A 40 12.09 -5.21 -5.24
C LYS A 40 10.83 -4.91 -6.04
N HIS A 41 9.66 -5.08 -5.43
CA HIS A 41 8.36 -4.85 -6.08
C HIS A 41 7.30 -4.39 -5.07
N TYR A 42 6.31 -3.65 -5.56
CA TYR A 42 5.02 -3.47 -4.89
C TYR A 42 4.01 -4.46 -5.46
N CYS A 43 3.09 -4.94 -4.63
CA CYS A 43 2.04 -5.84 -5.06
C CYS A 43 0.68 -5.43 -4.52
N VAL A 44 -0.34 -5.56 -5.37
CA VAL A 44 -1.76 -5.41 -5.02
C VAL A 44 -2.51 -6.66 -5.47
N GLU A 45 -3.24 -7.26 -4.56
CA GLU A 45 -4.13 -8.39 -4.82
C GLU A 45 -5.58 -7.90 -4.76
N LEU A 46 -6.32 -8.14 -5.85
CA LEU A 46 -7.74 -7.85 -5.95
C LEU A 46 -8.56 -9.13 -5.95
N SER A 47 -9.70 -9.08 -5.28
CA SER A 47 -10.77 -10.08 -5.38
C SER A 47 -11.36 -10.11 -6.80
N ASP A 48 -12.18 -11.12 -7.10
CA ASP A 48 -12.91 -11.18 -8.37
C ASP A 48 -13.98 -10.08 -8.51
N SER A 49 -14.40 -9.45 -7.40
CA SER A 49 -15.25 -8.26 -7.38
C SER A 49 -14.49 -6.93 -7.55
N ASN A 50 -13.18 -6.99 -7.82
CA ASN A 50 -12.26 -5.85 -7.87
C ASN A 50 -12.21 -5.08 -6.54
N GLU A 51 -12.25 -5.76 -5.40
CA GLU A 51 -11.95 -5.17 -4.10
C GLU A 51 -10.51 -5.50 -3.72
N VAL A 52 -9.81 -4.57 -3.06
CA VAL A 52 -8.45 -4.84 -2.55
C VAL A 52 -8.53 -5.87 -1.43
N GLU A 53 -7.87 -7.00 -1.62
CA GLU A 53 -7.71 -8.02 -0.57
C GLU A 53 -6.40 -7.82 0.18
N SER A 54 -5.30 -7.53 -0.52
CA SER A 54 -4.02 -7.30 0.12
C SER A 54 -3.16 -6.32 -0.66
N CYS A 55 -2.31 -5.58 0.07
CA CYS A 55 -1.23 -4.81 -0.51
C CYS A 55 0.04 -5.05 0.29
N PHE A 56 1.14 -5.32 -0.40
CA PHE A 56 2.42 -5.62 0.23
C PHE A 56 3.59 -5.15 -0.61
N ILE A 57 4.74 -5.04 0.05
CA ILE A 57 6.02 -4.70 -0.56
C ILE A 57 6.94 -5.91 -0.39
N ILE A 58 7.69 -6.23 -1.44
CA ILE A 58 8.77 -7.21 -1.39
C ILE A 58 10.08 -6.45 -1.38
N THR A 59 10.88 -6.67 -0.35
CA THR A 59 12.22 -6.09 -0.17
C THR A 59 13.28 -7.20 -0.11
N ILE A 60 14.54 -6.87 -0.36
CA ILE A 60 15.67 -7.79 -0.21
C ILE A 60 16.49 -7.36 1.02
N THR A 61 16.45 -8.19 2.06
CA THR A 61 17.18 -7.96 3.31
C THR A 61 18.18 -9.10 3.51
N GLY A 62 19.49 -8.78 3.52
CA GLY A 62 20.54 -9.79 3.74
C GLY A 62 20.55 -10.93 2.69
N GLY A 63 20.16 -10.63 1.44
CA GLY A 63 20.09 -11.60 0.35
C GLY A 63 18.85 -12.50 0.37
N ARG A 64 17.83 -12.18 1.19
CA ARG A 64 16.54 -12.89 1.23
C ARG A 64 15.40 -11.93 0.93
N GLU A 65 14.39 -12.43 0.23
CA GLU A 65 13.15 -11.69 0.02
C GLU A 65 12.31 -11.67 1.31
N LEU A 66 11.88 -10.48 1.69
CA LEU A 66 10.95 -10.24 2.78
C LEU A 66 9.66 -9.66 2.21
N LYS A 67 8.51 -10.21 2.62
CA LYS A 67 7.19 -9.70 2.28
C LYS A 67 6.63 -8.92 3.45
N GLU A 68 6.35 -7.63 3.24
CA GLU A 68 5.77 -6.74 4.23
C GLU A 68 4.41 -6.24 3.77
N SER A 69 3.34 -6.69 4.43
CA SER A 69 1.98 -6.25 4.13
C SER A 69 1.69 -4.92 4.80
N PHE A 70 1.26 -3.94 4.01
CA PHE A 70 0.70 -2.69 4.50
C PHE A 70 -0.84 -2.69 4.45
N PHE A 71 -1.45 -3.71 3.86
CA PHE A 71 -2.88 -3.99 3.97
C PHE A 71 -3.16 -5.49 3.74
N ASP A 72 -4.07 -6.07 4.50
CA ASP A 72 -4.56 -7.44 4.34
C ASP A 72 -5.97 -7.56 4.94
N ILE A 73 -6.94 -7.93 4.13
CA ILE A 73 -8.35 -8.06 4.52
C ILE A 73 -8.57 -9.17 5.55
N SER A 74 -7.72 -10.18 5.61
CA SER A 74 -7.81 -11.22 6.64
C SER A 74 -7.40 -10.71 8.04
N LYS A 75 -6.71 -9.56 8.09
CA LYS A 75 -6.18 -8.93 9.30
C LYS A 75 -6.90 -7.62 9.63
N VAL A 76 -8.22 -7.57 9.42
CA VAL A 76 -9.04 -6.35 9.66
C VAL A 76 -8.75 -5.70 11.01
N ASN A 77 -8.64 -6.50 12.07
CA ASN A 77 -8.39 -5.98 13.42
C ASN A 77 -7.05 -5.23 13.54
N GLU A 78 -5.98 -5.71 12.90
CA GLU A 78 -4.67 -5.04 12.91
C GLU A 78 -4.70 -3.71 12.17
N PHE A 79 -5.60 -3.59 11.19
CA PHE A 79 -5.70 -2.42 10.33
C PHE A 79 -6.90 -1.51 10.62
N LYS A 80 -7.74 -1.85 11.60
CA LYS A 80 -9.01 -1.16 11.87
C LYS A 80 -8.82 0.32 12.13
N ASP A 81 -7.85 0.66 12.98
CA ASP A 81 -7.57 2.05 13.38
C ASP A 81 -6.88 2.88 12.28
N LYS A 82 -6.41 2.21 11.21
CA LYS A 82 -5.72 2.83 10.08
C LYS A 82 -6.51 2.63 8.78
N ALA A 83 -6.39 1.47 8.14
CA ALA A 83 -6.97 1.18 6.82
C ALA A 83 -8.50 1.21 6.77
N TYR A 84 -9.20 1.05 7.89
CA TYR A 84 -10.67 1.12 7.91
C TYR A 84 -11.20 2.37 8.62
N ASN A 85 -10.32 3.14 9.28
CA ASN A 85 -10.66 4.42 9.87
C ASN A 85 -10.67 5.50 8.79
N ARG A 86 -11.87 5.95 8.43
CA ARG A 86 -12.06 6.97 7.38
C ARG A 86 -11.37 8.29 7.71
N GLU A 87 -11.52 8.79 8.94
CA GLU A 87 -10.95 10.08 9.35
C GLU A 87 -9.42 10.05 9.31
N TYR A 88 -8.81 8.96 9.79
CA TYR A 88 -7.37 8.75 9.70
C TYR A 88 -6.88 8.81 8.26
N ARG A 89 -7.55 8.08 7.35
CA ARG A 89 -7.18 8.01 5.93
C ARG A 89 -7.32 9.34 5.22
N GLU A 90 -8.44 10.05 5.44
CA GLU A 90 -8.66 11.37 4.84
C GLU A 90 -7.61 12.38 5.33
N LYS A 91 -7.27 12.36 6.62
CA LYS A 91 -6.20 13.19 7.19
C LYS A 91 -4.85 12.89 6.55
N GLN A 92 -4.45 11.62 6.50
CA GLN A 92 -3.15 11.23 5.94
C GLN A 92 -3.05 11.52 4.44
N TYR A 93 -4.13 11.32 3.69
CA TYR A 93 -4.18 11.66 2.26
C TYR A 93 -4.02 13.17 2.04
N LYS A 94 -4.71 14.00 2.82
CA LYS A 94 -4.56 15.46 2.74
C LYS A 94 -3.14 15.91 3.09
N GLU A 95 -2.56 15.38 4.17
CA GLU A 95 -1.17 15.68 4.56
C GLU A 95 -0.16 15.28 3.47
N GLY A 96 -0.38 14.15 2.79
CA GLY A 96 0.50 13.72 1.71
C GLY A 96 0.45 14.63 0.48
N ILE A 97 -0.73 15.16 0.13
CA ILE A 97 -0.86 16.20 -0.92
C ILE A 97 -0.11 17.47 -0.50
N GLU A 98 -0.34 17.96 0.73
CA GLU A 98 0.26 19.21 1.22
C GLU A 98 1.79 19.14 1.27
N LYS A 99 2.36 17.96 1.51
CA LYS A 99 3.80 17.74 1.60
C LYS A 99 4.46 17.31 0.28
N GLY A 100 3.70 17.18 -0.80
CA GLY A 100 4.20 16.73 -2.10
C GLY A 100 4.71 15.30 -2.09
N TYR A 101 4.12 14.44 -1.25
CA TYR A 101 4.47 13.03 -1.17
C TYR A 101 3.86 12.19 -2.31
N PHE A 102 2.86 12.76 -2.99
CA PHE A 102 2.14 12.21 -4.14
C PHE A 102 2.38 13.07 -5.38
#